data_AF-A0A970RK53-F1
#
_entry.id   AF-A0A970RK53-F1
#
_cell.length_a   1.000
_cell.length_b   1.000
_cell.length_c   1.000
_cell.angle_alpha   90.00
_cell.angle_beta   90.00
_cell.angle_gamma   90.00
#
_symmetry.space_group_name_H-M   'P 1'
#
loop_
_entity.id
_entity.type
_entity.pdbx_description
1 polymer ?
#
loop_
_entity_poly.entity_id
_entity_poly.type
_entity_poly.pdbx_seq_one_letter_code
_entity_poly.pdbx_strand_id
1 'polypeptide(L)'
;PMLSGDVLNVCLGCRGVVNFEIELETAQFDCHSGRGGDIIPNAGWELLRLLRTMKDEQGNILIEGFMDGVRSPTEKDMEVIDGLPFDRENLKSLYGVPSFDLDKRQYYTKLNLMPTLTINGITCGYQGKGSKTINPAKSSVKMDARLVVDQDPLDIAEKIKKHVALHAPGARVTVHGFMHPSKTDGDLPVCRTVVAALEKVYVDNVALSLGLGGSLPSYVWTDILGVPALGIPYANQDSGGHAPNENFRVDLLQKAVHASAQILFDMK
;
A
#
# COMPACT_ATOMS: atom_id res chain seq x y z
N PRO A 1 -0.39 13.04 -1.04
CA PRO A 1 -1.09 14.26 -1.48
C PRO A 1 -1.76 14.92 -0.26
N MET A 2 -2.25 16.15 -0.41
CA MET A 2 -3.16 16.77 0.56
C MET A 2 -4.42 15.92 0.74
N LEU A 3 -5.06 16.04 1.92
CA LEU A 3 -6.36 15.43 2.19
C LEU A 3 -7.48 16.28 1.58
N SER A 4 -8.72 15.77 1.68
CA SER A 4 -9.90 16.47 1.21
C SER A 4 -9.99 17.89 1.79
N GLY A 5 -10.42 18.85 0.97
CA GLY A 5 -10.50 20.26 1.34
C GLY A 5 -9.17 21.02 1.32
N ASP A 6 -8.18 20.55 0.56
CA ASP A 6 -6.82 21.10 0.51
C ASP A 6 -6.10 21.09 1.88
N VAL A 7 -6.48 20.17 2.78
CA VAL A 7 -5.85 20.03 4.11
C VAL A 7 -4.44 19.46 3.94
N LEU A 8 -3.43 20.24 4.38
CA LEU A 8 -2.03 19.81 4.33
C LEU A 8 -1.78 18.71 5.35
N ASN A 9 -1.29 17.55 4.90
CA ASN A 9 -1.10 16.38 5.76
C ASN A 9 0.36 16.14 6.11
N VAL A 10 0.78 16.49 7.32
CA VAL A 10 2.09 16.09 7.86
C VAL A 10 2.04 14.62 8.23
N CYS A 11 2.89 13.81 7.62
CA CYS A 11 2.88 12.37 7.77
C CYS A 11 4.06 11.92 8.65
N LEU A 12 3.76 11.22 9.73
CA LEU A 12 4.77 10.70 10.66
C LEU A 12 5.52 9.47 10.14
N GLY A 13 5.23 8.98 8.94
CA GLY A 13 5.85 7.78 8.41
C GLY A 13 5.28 7.34 7.08
N CYS A 14 5.66 6.15 6.65
CA CYS A 14 5.12 5.51 5.47
C CYS A 14 5.16 3.99 5.61
N ARG A 15 4.32 3.31 4.83
CA ARG A 15 4.37 1.86 4.74
C ARG A 15 5.63 1.36 4.04
N GLY A 16 6.03 0.15 4.38
CA GLY A 16 6.98 -0.63 3.57
C GLY A 16 6.27 -1.31 2.40
N VAL A 17 7.04 -1.98 1.55
CA VAL A 17 6.49 -2.80 0.47
C VAL A 17 7.38 -4.00 0.18
N VAL A 18 6.78 -5.12 -0.22
CA VAL A 18 7.43 -6.23 -0.92
C VAL A 18 6.68 -6.47 -2.22
N ASN A 19 7.37 -6.34 -3.36
CA ASN A 19 6.81 -6.64 -4.67
C ASN A 19 7.29 -8.01 -5.12
N PHE A 20 6.37 -8.88 -5.54
CA PHE A 20 6.72 -10.23 -5.94
C PHE A 20 5.80 -10.77 -7.04
N GLU A 21 6.24 -11.85 -7.66
CA GLU A 21 5.53 -12.56 -8.70
C GLU A 21 5.55 -14.05 -8.42
N ILE A 22 4.41 -14.70 -8.63
CA ILE A 22 4.28 -16.16 -8.54
C ILE A 22 3.98 -16.69 -9.93
N GLU A 23 4.77 -17.65 -10.38
CA GLU A 23 4.61 -18.33 -11.66
C GLU A 23 4.35 -19.82 -11.43
N LEU A 24 3.33 -20.35 -12.11
CA LEU A 24 2.91 -21.74 -12.04
C LEU A 24 2.99 -22.37 -13.43
N GLU A 25 3.52 -23.59 -13.50
CA GLU A 25 3.56 -24.42 -14.70
C GLU A 25 3.02 -25.81 -14.37
N THR A 26 1.90 -26.17 -14.98
CA THR A 26 1.22 -27.47 -14.76
C THR A 26 1.46 -28.46 -15.88
N ALA A 27 1.86 -27.99 -17.05
CA ALA A 27 2.19 -28.80 -18.22
C ALA A 27 3.24 -28.06 -19.09
N GLN A 28 3.83 -28.78 -20.05
CA GLN A 28 4.83 -28.18 -20.96
C GLN A 28 4.21 -27.21 -21.98
N PHE A 29 2.94 -27.41 -22.36
CA PHE A 29 2.22 -26.60 -23.34
C PHE A 29 0.71 -26.71 -23.15
N ASP A 30 -0.03 -25.70 -23.63
CA ASP A 30 -1.49 -25.69 -23.60
C ASP A 30 -2.06 -26.87 -24.39
N CYS A 31 -3.04 -27.57 -23.82
CA CYS A 31 -3.72 -28.66 -24.52
C CYS A 31 -5.17 -28.32 -24.87
N HIS A 32 -5.78 -29.08 -25.77
CA HIS A 32 -7.18 -28.90 -26.15
C HIS A 32 -8.09 -29.11 -24.93
N SER A 33 -8.94 -28.14 -24.58
CA SER A 33 -9.71 -28.20 -23.32
C SER A 33 -10.66 -29.40 -23.27
N GLY A 34 -11.21 -29.85 -24.39
CA GLY A 34 -12.02 -31.08 -24.42
C GLY A 34 -11.24 -32.39 -24.26
N ARG A 35 -9.90 -32.36 -24.40
CA ARG A 35 -9.04 -33.55 -24.24
C ARG A 35 -8.29 -33.53 -22.91
N GLY A 36 -7.89 -32.36 -22.44
CA GLY A 36 -7.10 -32.20 -21.21
C GLY A 36 -7.87 -31.57 -20.06
N GLY A 37 -9.06 -31.00 -20.29
CA GLY A 37 -9.90 -30.47 -19.22
C GLY A 37 -10.24 -31.57 -18.22
N ASP A 38 -10.05 -31.26 -16.94
CA ASP A 38 -10.24 -32.17 -15.80
C ASP A 38 -9.39 -33.47 -15.84
N ILE A 39 -8.47 -33.59 -16.79
CA ILE A 39 -7.53 -34.72 -16.91
C ILE A 39 -6.10 -34.26 -16.63
N ILE A 40 -5.72 -33.09 -17.16
CA ILE A 40 -4.41 -32.45 -16.94
C ILE A 40 -4.63 -31.24 -16.03
N PRO A 41 -3.78 -31.01 -15.00
CA PRO A 41 -3.94 -29.87 -14.11
C PRO A 41 -3.93 -28.55 -14.88
N ASN A 42 -4.85 -27.67 -14.50
CA ASN A 42 -5.08 -26.39 -15.17
C ASN A 42 -4.38 -25.28 -14.39
N ALA A 43 -3.42 -24.60 -15.00
CA ALA A 43 -2.63 -23.58 -14.30
C ALA A 43 -3.48 -22.42 -13.75
N GLY A 44 -4.61 -22.09 -14.39
CA GLY A 44 -5.55 -21.09 -13.89
C GLY A 44 -6.22 -21.54 -12.60
N TRP A 45 -6.74 -22.77 -12.57
CA TRP A 45 -7.36 -23.31 -11.36
C TRP A 45 -6.36 -23.48 -10.21
N GLU A 46 -5.14 -23.94 -10.49
CA GLU A 46 -4.10 -24.05 -9.44
C GLU A 46 -3.73 -22.67 -8.86
N LEU A 47 -3.62 -21.64 -9.70
CA LEU A 47 -3.37 -20.28 -9.23
C LEU A 47 -4.50 -19.77 -8.34
N LEU A 48 -5.75 -20.01 -8.71
CA LEU A 48 -6.90 -19.61 -7.90
C LEU A 48 -6.91 -20.34 -6.55
N ARG A 49 -6.60 -21.64 -6.53
CA ARG A 49 -6.47 -22.41 -5.28
C ARG A 49 -5.40 -21.82 -4.37
N LEU A 50 -4.21 -21.55 -4.92
CA LEU A 50 -3.13 -20.92 -4.16
C LEU A 50 -3.57 -19.56 -3.59
N LEU A 51 -4.13 -18.67 -4.41
CA LEU A 51 -4.57 -17.34 -3.97
C LEU A 51 -5.62 -17.40 -2.84
N ARG A 52 -6.52 -18.39 -2.87
CA ARG A 52 -7.52 -18.62 -1.81
C ARG A 52 -6.91 -19.05 -0.47
N THR A 53 -5.68 -19.59 -0.47
CA THR A 53 -4.95 -19.88 0.76
C THR A 53 -4.22 -18.67 1.33
N MET A 54 -4.05 -17.59 0.55
CA MET A 54 -3.31 -16.39 0.97
C MET A 54 -4.22 -15.32 1.58
N LYS A 55 -5.51 -15.30 1.19
CA LYS A 55 -6.48 -14.30 1.65
C LYS A 55 -7.90 -14.88 1.67
N ASP A 56 -8.62 -14.65 2.77
CA ASP A 56 -10.02 -15.10 2.91
C ASP A 56 -11.02 -14.15 2.23
N GLU A 57 -12.30 -14.51 2.31
CA GLU A 57 -13.42 -13.73 1.75
C GLU A 57 -13.67 -12.40 2.47
N GLN A 58 -13.21 -12.26 3.71
CA GLN A 58 -13.29 -11.05 4.51
C GLN A 58 -12.08 -10.13 4.25
N GLY A 59 -11.10 -10.61 3.49
CA GLY A 59 -9.89 -9.89 3.13
C GLY A 59 -8.76 -10.02 4.15
N ASN A 60 -8.85 -10.94 5.12
CA ASN A 60 -7.76 -11.22 6.06
C ASN A 60 -6.66 -12.01 5.35
N ILE A 61 -5.41 -11.70 5.69
CA ILE A 61 -4.23 -12.37 5.15
C ILE A 61 -4.00 -13.65 5.96
N LEU A 62 -3.92 -14.78 5.25
CA LEU A 62 -3.85 -16.12 5.84
C LEU A 62 -2.44 -16.72 5.83
N ILE A 63 -1.45 -15.97 5.34
CA ILE A 63 -0.05 -16.39 5.32
C ILE A 63 0.46 -16.50 6.76
N GLU A 64 0.96 -17.68 7.13
CA GLU A 64 1.46 -17.95 8.48
C GLU A 64 2.54 -16.93 8.89
N GLY A 65 2.35 -16.34 10.07
CA GLY A 65 3.27 -15.36 10.65
C GLY A 65 3.28 -13.98 9.98
N PHE A 66 2.44 -13.74 8.95
CA PHE A 66 2.41 -12.46 8.26
C PHE A 66 2.02 -11.30 9.19
N MET A 67 1.19 -11.57 10.20
CA MET A 67 0.67 -10.58 11.14
C MET A 67 1.50 -10.44 12.43
N ASP A 68 2.56 -11.22 12.64
CA ASP A 68 3.27 -11.31 13.94
C ASP A 68 3.87 -9.98 14.43
N GLY A 69 4.24 -9.09 13.51
CA GLY A 69 4.79 -7.75 13.80
C GLY A 69 3.76 -6.62 13.78
N VAL A 70 2.47 -6.91 13.55
CA VAL A 70 1.45 -5.86 13.40
C VAL A 70 0.95 -5.42 14.76
N ARG A 71 1.28 -4.19 15.14
CA ARG A 71 0.81 -3.58 16.39
C ARG A 71 -0.71 -3.35 16.34
N SER A 72 -1.38 -3.61 17.46
CA SER A 72 -2.75 -3.14 17.64
C SER A 72 -2.78 -1.61 17.77
N PRO A 73 -3.81 -0.93 17.22
CA PRO A 73 -3.93 0.51 17.37
C PRO A 73 -4.04 0.91 18.85
N THR A 74 -3.30 1.95 19.22
CA THR A 74 -3.36 2.53 20.58
C THR A 74 -4.47 3.59 20.68
N GLU A 75 -4.82 3.99 21.90
CA GLU A 75 -5.75 5.13 22.12
C GLU A 75 -5.21 6.41 21.48
N LYS A 76 -3.91 6.65 21.58
CA LYS A 76 -3.24 7.78 20.94
C LYS A 76 -3.32 7.74 19.41
N ASP A 77 -3.17 6.55 18.82
CA ASP A 77 -3.38 6.41 17.37
C ASP A 77 -4.83 6.79 16.99
N MET A 78 -5.81 6.41 17.81
CA MET A 78 -7.22 6.72 17.58
C MET A 78 -7.52 8.22 17.74
N GLU A 79 -6.92 8.89 18.73
CA GLU A 79 -7.02 10.34 18.90
C GLU A 79 -6.52 11.10 17.67
N VAL A 80 -5.36 10.69 17.14
CA VAL A 80 -4.81 11.26 15.89
C VAL A 80 -5.78 11.03 14.73
N ILE A 81 -6.32 9.82 14.59
CA ILE A 81 -7.26 9.46 13.52
C ILE A 81 -8.57 10.27 13.61
N ASP A 82 -9.09 10.50 14.81
CA ASP A 82 -10.35 11.23 15.01
C ASP A 82 -10.26 12.68 14.54
N GLY A 83 -9.08 13.29 14.70
CA GLY A 83 -8.74 14.63 14.23
C GLY A 83 -8.58 14.75 12.71
N LEU A 84 -8.49 13.64 11.98
CA LEU A 84 -8.33 13.68 10.51
C LEU A 84 -9.67 13.98 9.79
N PRO A 85 -9.63 14.74 8.69
CA PRO A 85 -10.78 14.88 7.81
C PRO A 85 -11.09 13.55 7.12
N PHE A 86 -12.37 13.26 6.91
CA PHE A 86 -12.81 12.08 6.17
C PHE A 86 -14.11 12.38 5.44
N ASP A 87 -14.02 12.39 4.11
CA ASP A 87 -15.17 12.54 3.23
C ASP A 87 -15.29 11.28 2.36
N ARG A 88 -16.20 10.39 2.78
CA ARG A 88 -16.48 9.13 2.09
C ARG A 88 -17.04 9.36 0.68
N GLU A 89 -17.88 10.37 0.48
CA GLU A 89 -18.50 10.63 -0.82
C GLU A 89 -17.49 11.21 -1.81
N ASN A 90 -16.60 12.10 -1.35
CA ASN A 90 -15.47 12.57 -2.14
C ASN A 90 -14.55 11.40 -2.56
N LEU A 91 -14.20 10.49 -1.63
CA LEU A 91 -13.39 9.31 -1.95
C LEU A 91 -14.08 8.38 -2.96
N LYS A 92 -15.39 8.15 -2.82
CA LYS A 92 -16.17 7.37 -3.80
C LYS A 92 -16.12 8.01 -5.17
N SER A 93 -16.33 9.32 -5.25
CA SER A 93 -16.30 10.06 -6.51
C SER A 93 -14.90 10.08 -7.15
N LEU A 94 -13.85 10.25 -6.34
CA LEU A 94 -12.46 10.31 -6.81
C LEU A 94 -12.04 9.00 -7.49
N TYR A 95 -12.40 7.86 -6.92
CA TYR A 95 -12.04 6.54 -7.47
C TYR A 95 -13.12 5.92 -8.37
N GLY A 96 -14.27 6.59 -8.53
CA GLY A 96 -15.38 6.08 -9.35
C GLY A 96 -15.99 4.78 -8.83
N VAL A 97 -15.95 4.53 -7.52
CA VAL A 97 -16.50 3.31 -6.91
C VAL A 97 -17.94 3.52 -6.44
N PRO A 98 -18.84 2.53 -6.61
CA PRO A 98 -20.25 2.68 -6.25
C PRO A 98 -20.46 2.87 -4.74
N SER A 99 -19.69 2.14 -3.92
CA SER A 99 -19.66 2.33 -2.46
C SER A 99 -18.47 1.58 -1.84
N PHE A 100 -18.09 2.01 -0.64
CA PHE A 100 -17.31 1.22 0.31
C PHE A 100 -17.84 1.52 1.72
N ASP A 101 -17.88 0.50 2.57
CA ASP A 101 -18.47 0.58 3.90
C ASP A 101 -17.38 0.62 4.97
N LEU A 102 -16.70 1.76 5.06
CA LEU A 102 -15.74 2.04 6.13
C LEU A 102 -16.08 3.38 6.75
N ASP A 103 -16.13 3.42 8.07
CA ASP A 103 -16.09 4.67 8.82
C ASP A 103 -14.67 5.28 8.84
N LYS A 104 -14.53 6.48 9.40
CA LYS A 104 -13.25 7.20 9.50
C LYS A 104 -12.17 6.35 10.19
N ARG A 105 -12.49 5.75 11.35
CA ARG A 105 -11.52 5.01 12.15
C ARG A 105 -11.07 3.75 11.44
N GLN A 106 -12.01 3.03 10.83
CA GLN A 106 -11.74 1.86 10.02
C GLN A 106 -10.88 2.20 8.79
N TYR A 107 -11.21 3.29 8.09
CA TYR A 107 -10.45 3.74 6.92
C TYR A 107 -8.99 4.03 7.27
N TYR A 108 -8.74 4.90 8.26
CA TYR A 108 -7.36 5.29 8.61
C TYR A 108 -6.59 4.17 9.32
N THR A 109 -7.26 3.31 10.09
CA THR A 109 -6.63 2.09 10.64
C THR A 109 -6.16 1.18 9.51
N LYS A 110 -7.03 0.92 8.53
CA LYS A 110 -6.68 0.13 7.34
C LYS A 110 -5.68 0.81 6.42
N LEU A 111 -5.51 2.13 6.48
CA LEU A 111 -4.56 2.89 5.64
C LEU A 111 -3.16 3.01 6.27
N ASN A 112 -3.09 3.12 7.60
CA ASN A 112 -1.85 3.49 8.29
C ASN A 112 -1.30 2.39 9.20
N LEU A 113 -2.16 1.52 9.73
CA LEU A 113 -1.79 0.61 10.83
C LEU A 113 -1.89 -0.87 10.48
N MET A 114 -2.60 -1.22 9.41
CA MET A 114 -2.71 -2.61 8.94
C MET A 114 -1.88 -2.83 7.68
N PRO A 115 -1.29 -4.01 7.45
CA PRO A 115 -0.67 -4.32 6.18
C PRO A 115 -1.70 -4.63 5.10
N THR A 116 -1.26 -4.75 3.85
CA THR A 116 -2.10 -5.21 2.74
C THR A 116 -1.42 -6.32 1.95
N LEU A 117 -2.22 -7.12 1.26
CA LEU A 117 -1.78 -8.06 0.25
C LEU A 117 -2.69 -7.87 -0.96
N THR A 118 -2.12 -7.42 -2.07
CA THR A 118 -2.82 -6.88 -3.23
C THR A 118 -2.38 -7.59 -4.50
N ILE A 119 -3.35 -7.90 -5.37
CA ILE A 119 -3.08 -8.41 -6.72
C ILE A 119 -2.97 -7.21 -7.66
N ASN A 120 -1.84 -7.11 -8.37
CA ASN A 120 -1.62 -6.06 -9.36
C ASN A 120 -1.94 -6.52 -10.78
N GLY A 121 -1.81 -7.82 -11.06
CA GLY A 121 -2.14 -8.39 -12.35
C GLY A 121 -2.13 -9.91 -12.32
N ILE A 122 -3.02 -10.53 -13.09
CA ILE A 122 -3.10 -11.98 -13.28
C ILE A 122 -3.03 -12.27 -14.78
N THR A 123 -2.23 -13.26 -15.17
CA THR A 123 -2.12 -13.72 -16.55
C THR A 123 -2.31 -15.24 -16.61
N CYS A 124 -3.19 -15.73 -17.49
CA CYS A 124 -3.41 -17.17 -17.72
C CYS A 124 -4.18 -17.44 -19.01
N GLY A 125 -3.68 -18.33 -19.87
CA GLY A 125 -4.40 -18.83 -21.05
C GLY A 125 -4.51 -17.82 -22.21
N TYR A 126 -5.70 -17.68 -22.80
CA TYR A 126 -5.97 -16.80 -23.96
C TYR A 126 -6.65 -15.49 -23.54
N GLN A 127 -6.06 -14.33 -23.87
CA GLN A 127 -6.62 -12.98 -23.58
C GLN A 127 -6.99 -12.19 -24.85
N GLY A 128 -6.95 -12.82 -26.02
CA GLY A 128 -7.30 -12.19 -27.30
C GLY A 128 -8.81 -12.07 -27.52
N LYS A 129 -9.21 -11.50 -28.67
CA LYS A 129 -10.63 -11.41 -29.06
C LYS A 129 -11.21 -12.79 -29.41
N GLY A 130 -12.44 -13.05 -28.96
CA GLY A 130 -13.15 -14.30 -29.26
C GLY A 130 -12.81 -15.41 -28.27
N SER A 131 -12.89 -16.67 -28.70
CA SER A 131 -12.70 -17.84 -27.84
C SER A 131 -11.55 -18.72 -28.32
N LYS A 132 -10.87 -19.38 -27.37
CA LYS A 132 -9.87 -20.42 -27.64
C LYS A 132 -10.05 -21.55 -26.64
N THR A 133 -10.39 -22.74 -27.12
CA THR A 133 -10.70 -23.93 -26.30
C THR A 133 -9.44 -24.65 -25.84
N ILE A 134 -8.72 -24.03 -24.90
CA ILE A 134 -7.47 -24.55 -24.32
C ILE A 134 -7.57 -24.81 -22.82
N ASN A 135 -6.76 -25.76 -22.34
CA ASN A 135 -6.41 -25.95 -20.94
C ASN A 135 -5.02 -25.33 -20.71
N PRO A 136 -4.92 -24.14 -20.09
CA PRO A 136 -3.66 -23.42 -19.97
C PRO A 136 -2.64 -24.16 -19.13
N ALA A 137 -1.42 -24.22 -19.64
CA ALA A 137 -0.29 -24.88 -18.99
C ALA A 137 0.47 -23.98 -18.00
N LYS A 138 0.35 -22.65 -18.16
CA LYS A 138 1.06 -21.66 -17.34
C LYS A 138 0.14 -20.55 -16.87
N SER A 139 0.41 -20.03 -15.68
CA SER A 139 -0.26 -18.86 -15.12
C SER A 139 0.71 -18.07 -14.25
N SER A 140 0.45 -16.78 -14.08
CA SER A 140 1.22 -15.93 -13.19
C SER A 140 0.37 -14.86 -12.52
N VAL A 141 0.84 -14.40 -11.37
CA VAL A 141 0.28 -13.26 -10.64
C VAL A 141 1.39 -12.35 -10.15
N LYS A 142 1.23 -11.05 -10.39
CA LYS A 142 2.06 -9.99 -9.78
C LYS A 142 1.30 -9.41 -8.59
N MET A 143 1.98 -9.30 -7.46
CA MET A 143 1.40 -8.86 -6.20
C MET A 143 2.35 -7.94 -5.44
N ASP A 144 1.76 -7.10 -4.59
CA ASP A 144 2.49 -6.33 -3.60
C ASP A 144 1.90 -6.55 -2.20
N ALA A 145 2.79 -6.57 -1.22
CA ALA A 145 2.45 -6.55 0.19
C ALA A 145 2.89 -5.21 0.79
N ARG A 146 1.94 -4.38 1.26
CA ARG A 146 2.27 -3.16 2.01
C ARG A 146 2.45 -3.52 3.47
N LEU A 147 3.54 -3.01 4.05
CA LEU A 147 3.97 -3.36 5.40
C LEU A 147 3.83 -2.19 6.36
N VAL A 148 3.63 -2.49 7.63
CA VAL A 148 3.59 -1.50 8.71
C VAL A 148 4.82 -1.62 9.59
N VAL A 149 5.03 -0.60 10.45
CA VAL A 149 6.17 -0.54 11.36
C VAL A 149 6.33 -1.88 12.13
N ASP A 150 7.58 -2.31 12.32
CA ASP A 150 8.03 -3.61 12.86
C ASP A 150 7.98 -4.82 11.95
N GLN A 151 7.36 -4.73 10.77
CA GLN A 151 7.49 -5.78 9.76
C GLN A 151 8.79 -5.62 8.98
N ASP A 152 9.58 -6.69 8.90
CA ASP A 152 10.74 -6.79 8.03
C ASP A 152 10.31 -7.33 6.64
N PRO A 153 10.50 -6.57 5.55
CA PRO A 153 10.22 -7.06 4.20
C PRO A 153 10.94 -8.35 3.82
N LEU A 154 12.14 -8.62 4.33
CA LEU A 154 12.87 -9.84 4.02
C LEU A 154 12.22 -11.05 4.68
N ASP A 155 11.84 -10.93 5.96
CA ASP A 155 11.07 -11.95 6.68
C ASP A 155 9.71 -12.22 6.01
N ILE A 156 8.98 -11.16 5.64
CA ILE A 156 7.69 -11.30 4.94
C ILE A 156 7.86 -11.99 3.58
N ALA A 157 8.92 -11.69 2.84
CA ALA A 157 9.22 -12.36 1.58
C ALA A 157 9.47 -13.87 1.78
N GLU A 158 10.20 -14.26 2.83
CA GLU A 158 10.41 -15.67 3.15
C GLU A 158 9.12 -16.37 3.60
N LYS A 159 8.27 -15.70 4.39
CA LYS A 159 6.94 -16.22 4.76
C LYS A 159 6.05 -16.45 3.54
N ILE A 160 6.07 -15.54 2.56
CA ILE A 160 5.37 -15.72 1.27
C ILE A 160 5.92 -16.94 0.53
N LYS A 161 7.25 -17.07 0.40
CA LYS A 161 7.87 -18.22 -0.27
C LYS A 161 7.50 -19.55 0.40
N LYS A 162 7.57 -19.61 1.73
CA LYS A 162 7.19 -20.79 2.52
C LYS A 162 5.72 -21.17 2.29
N HIS A 163 4.83 -20.18 2.31
CA HIS A 163 3.40 -20.38 2.07
C HIS A 163 3.14 -20.94 0.67
N VAL A 164 3.76 -20.35 -0.35
CA VAL A 164 3.64 -20.82 -1.73
C VAL A 164 4.19 -22.23 -1.90
N ALA A 165 5.35 -22.54 -1.32
CA ALA A 165 5.93 -23.88 -1.38
C ALA A 165 5.05 -24.95 -0.72
N LEU A 166 4.31 -24.59 0.34
CA LEU A 166 3.38 -25.48 1.01
C LEU A 166 2.12 -25.75 0.18
N HIS A 167 1.53 -24.71 -0.41
CA HIS A 167 0.21 -24.81 -1.05
C HIS A 167 0.25 -25.05 -2.56
N ALA A 168 1.37 -24.76 -3.22
CA ALA A 168 1.59 -25.04 -4.63
C ALA A 168 3.03 -25.50 -4.89
N PRO A 169 3.38 -26.74 -4.48
CA PRO A 169 4.72 -27.29 -4.72
C PRO A 169 5.07 -27.27 -6.21
N GLY A 170 6.10 -26.52 -6.59
CA GLY A 170 6.51 -26.31 -7.98
C GLY A 170 6.25 -24.90 -8.52
N ALA A 171 5.51 -24.06 -7.80
CA ALA A 171 5.42 -22.64 -8.10
C ALA A 171 6.77 -21.94 -7.86
N ARG A 172 7.12 -21.00 -8.73
CA ARG A 172 8.28 -20.13 -8.54
C ARG A 172 7.84 -18.77 -8.02
N VAL A 173 8.46 -18.33 -6.92
CA VAL A 173 8.28 -16.98 -6.38
C VAL A 173 9.51 -16.13 -6.70
N THR A 174 9.30 -14.98 -7.32
CA THR A 174 10.36 -14.00 -7.63
C THR A 174 10.05 -12.70 -6.88
N VAL A 175 10.98 -12.24 -6.04
CA VAL A 175 10.86 -10.94 -5.36
C VAL A 175 11.55 -9.89 -6.24
N HIS A 176 10.79 -8.86 -6.64
CA HIS A 176 11.25 -7.81 -7.55
C HIS A 176 11.87 -6.62 -6.82
N GLY A 177 11.50 -6.41 -5.56
CA GLY A 177 12.07 -5.34 -4.73
C GLY A 177 11.29 -5.14 -3.45
N PHE A 178 11.90 -4.43 -2.52
CA PHE A 178 11.30 -4.13 -1.23
C PHE A 178 11.72 -2.76 -0.69
N MET A 179 10.99 -2.30 0.31
CA MET A 179 11.30 -1.10 1.08
C MET A 179 10.81 -1.31 2.51
N HIS A 180 11.64 -0.94 3.50
CA HIS A 180 11.24 -0.98 4.90
C HIS A 180 10.18 0.10 5.18
N PRO A 181 9.22 -0.16 6.10
CA PRO A 181 8.37 0.87 6.66
C PRO A 181 9.19 1.89 7.44
N SER A 182 8.60 3.04 7.75
CA SER A 182 9.24 4.02 8.64
C SER A 182 8.20 4.72 9.50
N LYS A 183 8.60 5.11 10.71
CA LYS A 183 7.76 5.87 11.63
C LYS A 183 8.61 6.78 12.50
N THR A 184 8.14 8.00 12.68
CA THR A 184 8.64 9.02 13.60
C THR A 184 7.68 9.13 14.77
N ASP A 185 8.21 9.28 15.98
CA ASP A 185 7.38 9.58 17.14
C ASP A 185 6.82 11.01 17.04
N GLY A 186 5.48 11.11 17.03
CA GLY A 186 4.76 12.38 16.95
C GLY A 186 4.96 13.28 18.17
N ASP A 187 5.42 12.76 19.31
CA ASP A 187 5.66 13.56 20.53
C ASP A 187 6.99 14.33 20.50
N LEU A 188 7.82 14.10 19.49
CA LEU A 188 9.09 14.79 19.38
C LEU A 188 8.88 16.31 19.21
N PRO A 189 9.68 17.16 19.88
CA PRO A 189 9.56 18.62 19.75
C PRO A 189 9.61 19.11 18.31
N VAL A 190 10.41 18.48 17.46
CA VAL A 190 10.52 18.83 16.03
C VAL A 190 9.19 18.70 15.29
N CYS A 191 8.35 17.71 15.63
CA CYS A 191 7.03 17.51 15.03
C CYS A 191 6.12 18.70 15.37
N ARG A 192 6.12 19.15 16.63
CA ARG A 192 5.36 20.33 17.07
C ARG A 192 5.85 21.61 16.37
N THR A 193 7.17 21.80 16.26
CA THR A 193 7.74 22.96 15.57
C THR A 193 7.34 23.00 14.10
N VAL A 194 7.41 21.86 13.40
CA VAL A 194 7.03 21.77 11.97
C VAL A 194 5.54 22.04 11.78
N VAL A 195 4.66 21.45 12.60
CA VAL A 195 3.21 21.69 12.52
C VAL A 195 2.89 23.17 12.76
N ALA A 196 3.43 23.77 13.83
CA ALA A 196 3.22 25.18 14.15
C ALA A 196 3.74 26.13 13.04
N ALA A 197 4.86 25.78 12.40
CA ALA A 197 5.38 26.53 11.26
C ALA A 197 4.43 26.47 10.05
N LEU A 198 3.87 25.29 9.78
CA LEU A 198 2.93 25.09 8.68
C LEU A 198 1.59 25.80 8.92
N GLU A 199 1.10 25.83 10.15
CA GLU A 199 -0.15 26.52 10.52
C GLU A 199 -0.09 28.03 10.28
N LYS A 200 1.09 28.65 10.31
CA LYS A 200 1.28 30.07 9.93
C LYS A 200 1.00 30.34 8.45
N VAL A 201 1.11 29.32 7.59
CA VAL A 201 0.92 29.41 6.14
C VAL A 201 -0.41 28.79 5.70
N TYR A 202 -0.78 27.67 6.31
CA TYR A 202 -2.00 26.90 6.07
C TYR A 202 -2.93 27.02 7.29
N VAL A 203 -3.40 28.24 7.56
CA VAL A 203 -4.24 28.57 8.74
C VAL A 203 -5.43 27.62 8.84
N ASP A 204 -5.55 26.97 10.00
CA ASP A 204 -6.59 25.97 10.35
C ASP A 204 -6.72 24.80 9.34
N ASN A 205 -5.66 24.52 8.58
CA ASN A 205 -5.70 23.60 7.45
C ASN A 205 -4.47 22.67 7.39
N VAL A 206 -3.96 22.28 8.56
CA VAL A 206 -2.87 21.30 8.73
C VAL A 206 -3.38 20.14 9.57
N ALA A 207 -3.13 18.92 9.12
CA ALA A 207 -3.43 17.70 9.84
C ALA A 207 -2.12 16.91 10.06
N LEU A 208 -2.00 16.25 11.21
CA LEU A 208 -0.94 15.31 11.49
C LEU A 208 -1.49 13.89 11.34
N SER A 209 -0.95 13.08 10.43
CA SER A 209 -1.34 11.69 10.24
C SER A 209 -0.25 10.72 10.69
N LEU A 210 -0.68 9.51 11.05
CA LEU A 210 0.20 8.42 11.48
C LEU A 210 1.17 7.95 10.39
N GLY A 211 0.86 8.22 9.12
CA GLY A 211 1.73 7.92 7.99
C GLY A 211 1.02 7.99 6.65
N LEU A 212 1.77 7.70 5.59
CA LEU A 212 1.28 7.55 4.21
C LEU A 212 1.02 6.06 3.92
N GLY A 213 -0.06 5.77 3.19
CA GLY A 213 -0.35 4.41 2.72
C GLY A 213 0.64 3.87 1.68
N GLY A 214 1.43 4.75 1.06
CA GLY A 214 2.52 4.42 0.12
C GLY A 214 3.86 4.19 0.81
N SER A 215 4.92 4.05 0.00
CA SER A 215 6.29 3.81 0.50
C SER A 215 7.25 4.90 0.02
N LEU A 216 8.14 5.32 0.91
CA LEU A 216 9.23 6.26 0.69
C LEU A 216 10.48 5.71 1.40
N PRO A 217 11.70 6.02 0.94
CA PRO A 217 12.92 5.52 1.57
C PRO A 217 13.23 6.22 2.92
N SER A 218 12.21 6.68 3.67
CA SER A 218 12.37 7.40 4.94
C SER A 218 12.94 6.53 6.07
N TYR A 219 12.96 5.20 5.92
CA TYR A 219 13.65 4.27 6.81
C TYR A 219 15.17 4.54 6.86
N VAL A 220 15.76 5.12 5.81
CA VAL A 220 17.17 5.53 5.82
C VAL A 220 17.42 6.59 6.90
N TRP A 221 16.49 7.51 7.12
CA TRP A 221 16.63 8.52 8.17
C TRP A 221 16.29 7.95 9.54
N THR A 222 15.16 7.26 9.64
CA THR A 222 14.62 6.77 10.91
C THR A 222 15.41 5.60 11.49
N ASP A 223 15.72 4.58 10.68
CA ASP A 223 16.31 3.33 11.16
C ASP A 223 17.84 3.31 10.99
N ILE A 224 18.38 3.87 9.91
CA ILE A 224 19.84 3.86 9.65
C ILE A 224 20.54 5.05 10.32
N LEU A 225 20.04 6.27 10.10
CA LEU A 225 20.64 7.49 10.67
C LEU A 225 20.13 7.83 12.07
N GLY A 226 19.03 7.22 12.52
CA GLY A 226 18.45 7.47 13.84
C GLY A 226 17.87 8.87 14.02
N VAL A 227 17.45 9.53 12.93
CA VAL A 227 16.86 10.88 12.96
C VAL A 227 15.39 10.89 12.53
N PRO A 228 14.55 11.76 13.10
CA PRO A 228 13.15 11.90 12.71
C PRO A 228 12.98 12.26 11.23
N ALA A 229 11.96 11.68 10.59
CA ALA A 229 11.57 12.00 9.22
C ALA A 229 10.06 12.28 9.13
N LEU A 230 9.70 13.43 8.54
CA LEU A 230 8.32 13.85 8.33
C LEU A 230 8.06 14.00 6.84
N GLY A 231 6.95 13.44 6.36
CA GLY A 231 6.47 13.63 4.99
C GLY A 231 5.53 14.83 4.91
N ILE A 232 5.78 15.76 4.00
CA ILE A 232 4.91 16.94 3.79
C ILE A 232 4.51 16.96 2.30
N PRO A 233 3.38 16.34 1.91
CA PRO A 233 2.93 16.28 0.55
C PRO A 233 2.21 17.57 0.15
N TYR A 234 2.85 18.37 -0.70
CA TYR A 234 2.28 19.63 -1.18
C TYR A 234 1.32 19.50 -2.37
N ALA A 235 1.32 18.34 -3.04
CA ALA A 235 0.48 18.10 -4.21
C ALA A 235 -1.01 18.00 -3.84
N ASN A 236 -1.88 18.49 -4.73
CA ASN A 236 -3.33 18.35 -4.65
C ASN A 236 -3.77 16.87 -4.61
N GLN A 237 -4.98 16.62 -4.09
CA GLN A 237 -5.51 15.27 -3.90
C GLN A 237 -5.62 14.48 -5.22
N ASP A 238 -5.98 15.15 -6.31
CA ASP A 238 -6.15 14.63 -7.66
C ASP A 238 -4.90 14.79 -8.54
N SER A 239 -3.71 14.90 -7.93
CA SER A 239 -2.46 15.11 -8.68
C SER A 239 -2.13 13.98 -9.65
N GLY A 240 -2.72 12.78 -9.48
CA GLY A 240 -2.57 11.67 -10.42
C GLY A 240 -1.15 11.09 -10.47
N GLY A 241 -0.44 11.04 -9.34
CA GLY A 241 0.93 10.52 -9.31
C GLY A 241 1.03 9.13 -9.94
N HIS A 242 1.97 8.96 -10.88
CA HIS A 242 2.19 7.73 -11.65
C HIS A 242 1.07 7.37 -12.65
N ALA A 243 0.12 8.28 -12.90
CA ALA A 243 -0.96 8.11 -13.87
C ALA A 243 -0.87 9.16 -14.99
N PRO A 244 -1.56 8.95 -16.14
CA PRO A 244 -1.67 9.97 -17.18
C PRO A 244 -2.25 11.28 -16.64
N ASN A 245 -1.81 12.42 -17.20
CA ASN A 245 -2.21 13.76 -16.79
C ASN A 245 -1.87 14.11 -15.33
N GLU A 246 -0.72 13.62 -14.85
CA GLU A 246 -0.14 14.08 -13.58
C GLU A 246 -0.02 15.61 -13.56
N ASN A 247 -0.52 16.23 -12.49
CA ASN A 247 -0.66 17.69 -12.41
C ASN A 247 -0.32 18.23 -11.02
N PHE A 248 -0.08 19.54 -10.95
CA PHE A 248 0.17 20.26 -9.71
C PHE A 248 -0.45 21.66 -9.78
N ARG A 249 -1.28 21.99 -8.80
CA ARG A 249 -1.90 23.33 -8.69
C ARG A 249 -0.89 24.43 -8.38
N VAL A 250 -0.83 25.46 -9.21
CA VAL A 250 0.16 26.57 -9.10
C VAL A 250 0.03 27.34 -7.78
N ASP A 251 -1.19 27.54 -7.30
CA ASP A 251 -1.44 28.21 -6.01
C ASP A 251 -0.89 27.39 -4.82
N LEU A 252 -1.02 26.06 -4.87
CA LEU A 252 -0.44 25.17 -3.87
C LEU A 252 1.09 25.15 -3.95
N LEU A 253 1.66 25.27 -5.15
CA LEU A 253 3.12 25.31 -5.33
C LEU A 253 3.71 26.56 -4.67
N GLN A 254 3.06 27.71 -4.84
CA GLN A 254 3.48 28.96 -4.19
C GLN A 254 3.39 28.87 -2.67
N LYS A 255 2.29 28.29 -2.14
CA LYS A 255 2.15 28.04 -0.70
C LYS A 255 3.23 27.08 -0.17
N ALA A 256 3.57 26.04 -0.93
CA ALA A 256 4.61 25.07 -0.57
C ALA A 256 6.00 25.72 -0.40
N VAL A 257 6.34 26.69 -1.24
CA VAL A 257 7.59 27.47 -1.10
C VAL A 257 7.60 28.25 0.21
N HIS A 258 6.51 28.95 0.53
CA HIS A 258 6.41 29.70 1.78
C HIS A 258 6.44 28.79 3.02
N ALA A 259 5.71 27.68 2.99
CA ALA A 259 5.73 26.69 4.06
C ALA A 259 7.12 26.10 4.31
N SER A 260 7.83 25.73 3.24
CA SER A 260 9.19 25.20 3.34
C SER A 260 10.15 26.24 3.94
N ALA A 261 10.04 27.51 3.53
CA ALA A 261 10.83 28.60 4.11
C ALA A 261 10.48 28.84 5.59
N GLN A 262 9.19 28.78 5.96
CA GLN A 262 8.73 28.99 7.33
C GLN A 262 9.23 27.89 8.27
N ILE A 263 9.21 26.63 7.84
CA ILE A 263 9.79 25.51 8.60
C ILE A 263 11.28 25.78 8.89
N LEU A 264 12.05 26.12 7.87
CA LEU A 264 13.49 26.41 8.03
C LEU A 264 13.76 27.61 8.93
N PHE A 265 12.86 28.60 8.94
CA PHE A 265 12.98 29.77 9.80
C PHE A 265 12.74 29.43 11.28
N ASP A 266 11.71 28.63 11.57
CA ASP A 266 11.31 28.25 12.94
C ASP A 266 12.16 27.13 13.54
N MET A 267 12.87 26.34 12.71
CA MET A 267 13.81 25.30 13.16
C MET A 267 15.18 25.84 13.61
N LYS A 268 15.41 27.15 13.55
CA LYS A 268 16.67 27.79 13.97
C LYS A 268 16.88 27.80 15.48
#